data_AF-A0A4Q2J260-F1
#
_entry.id   AF-A0A4Q2J260-F1
#
_cell.length_a   1.000
_cell.length_b   1.000
_cell.length_c   1.000
_cell.angle_alpha   90.00
_cell.angle_beta   90.00
_cell.angle_gamma   90.00
#
_symmetry.space_group_name_H-M   'P 1'
#
loop_
_entity.id
_entity.type
_entity.pdbx_description
1 polymer ?
#
loop_
_entity_poly.entity_id
_entity_poly.type
_entity_poly.pdbx_seq_one_letter_code
_entity_poly.pdbx_strand_id
1 'polypeptide(L)'
;MSQNRSTAVMQRRVEAHDSLDDFPTPPWATRALCEFLDDHLGEPLSQLTCREPAANRGHMVRPLRESFRHVQAGDVHDYGAGFAVEDYLFGLLPVPVDWTITNPPFRLAEQFIHRAAASSRRGVAMIVRSAFLESVGRYERLFADRPPAFVLQFTERVVMHKGRLAPEGSTATSYSWLVWWGFEAAPRADRATRFRWVPPCRKRLERAADYVATASPESAASAAQPAS
;
A
#
# COMPACT_ATOMS: atom_id res chain seq x y z
N MET A 1 -24.84 36.89 -0.49
CA MET A 1 -24.65 35.57 0.15
C MET A 1 -23.29 35.03 -0.29
N SER A 2 -22.29 35.08 0.60
CA SER A 2 -20.93 34.62 0.30
C SER A 2 -20.89 33.09 0.38
N GLN A 3 -20.50 32.44 -0.71
CA GLN A 3 -20.33 30.99 -0.78
C GLN A 3 -19.18 30.59 0.15
N ASN A 4 -19.45 29.65 1.06
CA ASN A 4 -18.44 29.07 1.97
C ASN A 4 -17.32 28.42 1.14
N ARG A 5 -16.14 29.05 1.09
CA ARG A 5 -14.90 28.52 0.47
C ARG A 5 -14.12 27.60 1.42
N SER A 6 -14.82 26.81 2.24
CA SER A 6 -14.17 25.85 3.14
C SER A 6 -13.67 24.65 2.34
N THR A 7 -12.34 24.52 2.24
CA THR A 7 -11.62 23.33 1.73
C THR A 7 -11.93 22.05 2.52
N ALA A 8 -12.63 22.16 3.65
CA ALA A 8 -13.09 21.06 4.48
C ALA A 8 -14.18 20.17 3.82
N VAL A 9 -14.78 20.58 2.70
CA VAL A 9 -15.93 19.88 2.06
C VAL A 9 -15.59 19.31 0.67
N MET A 10 -14.34 18.95 0.39
CA MET A 10 -13.99 18.27 -0.87
C MET A 10 -13.24 16.95 -0.64
N GLN A 11 -13.98 15.92 -0.23
CA GLN A 11 -13.60 14.52 -0.50
C GLN A 11 -14.02 14.04 -1.89
N ARG A 12 -14.67 14.89 -2.71
CA ARG A 12 -15.02 14.56 -4.10
C ARG A 12 -13.86 14.88 -5.03
N ARG A 13 -13.17 13.83 -5.47
CA ARG A 13 -12.43 13.83 -6.74
C ARG A 13 -13.33 13.17 -7.77
N VAL A 14 -13.83 13.95 -8.71
CA VAL A 14 -14.46 13.44 -9.93
C VAL A 14 -13.31 13.18 -10.90
N GLU A 15 -13.06 11.92 -11.22
CA GLU A 15 -12.02 11.53 -12.19
C GLU A 15 -12.65 10.75 -13.34
N ALA A 16 -12.06 10.92 -14.52
CA ALA A 16 -12.40 10.17 -15.74
C ALA A 16 -12.23 8.65 -15.51
N HIS A 17 -12.84 7.84 -16.37
CA HIS A 17 -12.85 6.39 -16.21
C HIS A 17 -11.43 5.77 -16.29
N ASP A 18 -10.48 6.45 -16.96
CA ASP A 18 -9.18 5.90 -17.38
C ASP A 18 -7.95 6.44 -16.62
N SER A 19 -8.11 7.22 -15.55
CA SER A 19 -6.91 7.69 -14.82
C SER A 19 -6.37 6.59 -13.91
N LEU A 20 -5.13 6.15 -14.15
CA LEU A 20 -4.37 5.37 -13.19
C LEU A 20 -4.32 6.13 -11.85
N ASP A 21 -4.69 5.47 -10.76
CA ASP A 21 -4.67 6.00 -9.39
C ASP A 21 -3.21 6.15 -8.89
N ASP A 22 -2.39 6.97 -9.54
CA ASP A 22 -0.96 7.21 -9.22
C ASP A 22 -0.83 8.05 -7.94
N PHE A 23 -0.91 7.40 -6.78
CA PHE A 23 -0.73 8.01 -5.45
C PHE A 23 0.37 7.27 -4.70
N PRO A 24 1.65 7.58 -4.93
CA PRO A 24 2.76 6.88 -4.28
C PRO A 24 2.67 7.03 -2.75
N THR A 25 2.80 5.89 -2.06
CA THR A 25 2.77 5.85 -0.59
C THR A 25 4.12 6.29 -0.02
N PRO A 26 4.16 7.24 0.93
CA PRO A 26 5.38 7.62 1.61
C PRO A 26 6.04 6.41 2.29
N PRO A 27 7.35 6.18 2.10
CA PRO A 27 8.01 4.99 2.63
C PRO A 27 7.87 4.81 4.15
N TRP A 28 7.84 5.92 4.92
CA TRP A 28 7.64 5.88 6.37
C TRP A 28 6.31 5.25 6.78
N ALA A 29 5.24 5.41 5.99
CA ALA A 29 3.94 4.82 6.28
C ALA A 29 3.96 3.29 6.11
N THR A 30 4.76 2.79 5.17
CA THR A 30 5.03 1.36 5.00
C THR A 30 5.93 0.81 6.10
N ARG A 31 6.98 1.55 6.51
CA ARG A 31 7.82 1.15 7.65
C ARG A 31 7.00 1.03 8.92
N ALA A 32 6.04 1.94 9.16
CA ALA A 32 5.15 1.88 10.30
C ALA A 32 4.28 0.61 10.33
N LEU A 33 3.83 0.14 9.16
CA LEU A 33 3.17 -1.16 9.05
C LEU A 33 4.14 -2.31 9.38
N CYS A 34 5.35 -2.28 8.85
CA CYS A 34 6.33 -3.35 9.07
C CYS A 34 6.69 -3.48 10.56
N GLU A 35 6.93 -2.37 11.26
CA GLU A 35 7.13 -2.38 12.73
C GLU A 35 5.93 -3.00 13.46
N PHE A 36 4.71 -2.60 13.08
CA PHE A 36 3.50 -3.18 13.66
C PHE A 36 3.43 -4.70 13.43
N LEU A 37 3.75 -5.17 12.22
CA LEU A 37 3.71 -6.59 11.90
C LEU A 37 4.79 -7.38 12.66
N ASP A 38 6.04 -6.91 12.71
CA ASP A 38 7.11 -7.55 13.48
C ASP A 38 6.72 -7.70 14.97
N ASP A 39 6.07 -6.69 15.55
CA ASP A 39 5.63 -6.71 16.95
C ASP A 39 4.46 -7.68 17.25
N HIS A 40 3.66 -8.04 16.24
CA HIS A 40 2.36 -8.73 16.46
C HIS A 40 2.24 -10.13 15.85
N LEU A 41 3.08 -10.50 14.87
CA LEU A 41 2.93 -11.76 14.14
C LEU A 41 3.64 -12.94 14.79
N GLY A 42 4.62 -12.70 15.67
CA GLY A 42 5.40 -13.74 16.34
C GLY A 42 6.38 -14.49 15.44
N GLU A 43 6.53 -14.08 14.17
CA GLU A 43 7.53 -14.56 13.22
C GLU A 43 8.22 -13.35 12.56
N PRO A 44 9.55 -13.36 12.37
CA PRO A 44 10.27 -12.21 11.83
C PRO A 44 9.98 -12.02 10.34
N LEU A 45 9.64 -10.79 9.93
CA LEU A 45 9.37 -10.49 8.51
C LEU A 45 10.55 -10.84 7.59
N SER A 46 11.78 -10.79 8.12
CA SER A 46 13.02 -11.10 7.39
C SER A 46 13.14 -12.55 6.92
N GLN A 47 12.26 -13.44 7.37
CA GLN A 47 12.15 -14.82 6.90
C GLN A 47 10.99 -15.02 5.90
N LEU A 48 10.15 -14.02 5.71
CA LEU A 48 8.93 -14.10 4.92
C LEU A 48 9.08 -13.45 3.55
N THR A 49 8.20 -13.86 2.63
CA THR A 49 8.06 -13.31 1.29
C THR A 49 6.88 -12.34 1.19
N CYS A 50 7.07 -11.24 0.47
CA CYS A 50 6.03 -10.23 0.25
C CYS A 50 5.79 -10.00 -1.25
N ARG A 51 4.56 -9.61 -1.60
CA ARG A 51 4.19 -9.09 -2.92
C ARG A 51 3.63 -7.69 -2.82
N GLU A 52 4.05 -6.82 -3.73
CA GLU A 52 3.46 -5.50 -3.99
C GLU A 52 3.07 -5.40 -5.48
N PRO A 53 1.79 -5.62 -5.81
CA PRO A 53 1.33 -5.71 -7.21
C PRO A 53 0.82 -4.38 -7.80
N ALA A 54 1.01 -3.27 -7.10
CA ALA A 54 0.79 -1.91 -7.60
C ALA A 54 1.99 -1.06 -7.19
N ALA A 55 3.17 -1.52 -7.62
CA ALA A 55 4.46 -1.08 -7.11
C ALA A 55 4.84 0.35 -7.49
N ASN A 56 4.22 0.92 -8.53
CA ASN A 56 4.54 2.24 -9.04
C ASN A 56 6.06 2.37 -9.29
N ARG A 57 6.66 3.49 -8.88
CA ARG A 57 8.11 3.75 -8.91
C ARG A 57 8.89 3.08 -7.78
N GLY A 58 8.26 2.20 -6.99
CA GLY A 58 8.94 1.39 -5.96
C GLY A 58 9.04 2.04 -4.58
N HIS A 59 8.25 3.09 -4.32
CA HIS A 59 8.30 3.82 -3.04
C HIS A 59 7.89 2.95 -1.84
N MET A 60 6.94 2.02 -2.00
CA MET A 60 6.62 1.03 -0.97
C MET A 60 7.49 -0.23 -1.09
N VAL A 61 7.97 -0.57 -2.29
CA VAL A 61 8.85 -1.73 -2.51
C VAL A 61 10.14 -1.59 -1.69
N ARG A 62 10.70 -0.38 -1.66
CA ARG A 62 11.94 -0.09 -0.93
C ARG A 62 11.85 -0.44 0.56
N PRO A 63 10.95 0.15 1.37
CA PRO A 63 10.82 -0.20 2.78
C PRO A 63 10.37 -1.66 2.99
N LEU A 64 9.59 -2.25 2.07
CA LEU A 64 9.30 -3.70 2.17
C LEU A 64 10.57 -4.53 2.04
N ARG A 65 11.50 -4.17 1.14
CA ARG A 65 12.80 -4.84 1.00
C ARG A 65 13.74 -4.61 2.18
N GLU A 66 13.48 -3.60 3.01
CA GLU A 66 14.21 -3.41 4.28
C GLU A 66 13.78 -4.42 5.35
N SER A 67 12.54 -4.93 5.27
CA SER A 67 11.95 -5.82 6.29
C SER A 67 11.80 -7.27 5.87
N PHE A 68 11.45 -7.56 4.61
CA PHE A 68 11.14 -8.90 4.11
C PHE A 68 12.33 -9.59 3.45
N ARG A 69 12.37 -10.93 3.51
CA ARG A 69 13.39 -11.76 2.82
C ARG A 69 13.46 -11.47 1.33
N HIS A 70 12.28 -11.35 0.71
CA HIS A 70 12.13 -11.14 -0.72
C HIS A 70 10.80 -10.42 -1.00
N VAL A 71 10.84 -9.47 -1.93
CA VAL A 71 9.68 -8.70 -2.36
C VAL A 71 9.49 -8.87 -3.87
N GLN A 72 8.38 -9.49 -4.25
CA GLN A 72 7.89 -9.53 -5.62
C GLN A 72 7.17 -8.21 -5.91
N ALA A 73 7.67 -7.44 -6.88
CA ALA A 73 7.10 -6.16 -7.26
C ALA A 73 6.61 -6.22 -8.71
N GLY A 74 5.41 -5.69 -8.93
CA GLY A 74 4.80 -5.58 -10.26
C GLY A 74 3.82 -4.41 -10.30
N ASP A 75 3.49 -3.98 -11.50
CA ASP A 75 2.48 -2.95 -11.75
C ASP A 75 1.85 -3.17 -13.14
N VAL A 76 0.63 -2.69 -13.35
CA VAL A 76 -0.03 -2.76 -14.67
C VAL A 76 0.60 -1.78 -15.67
N HIS A 77 1.34 -0.79 -15.19
CA HIS A 77 2.01 0.23 -15.98
C HIS A 77 3.52 0.25 -15.75
N ASP A 78 4.29 0.46 -16.81
CA ASP A 78 5.74 0.66 -16.70
C ASP A 78 6.05 2.10 -16.22
N TYR A 79 6.37 2.23 -14.93
CA TYR A 79 6.83 3.48 -14.33
C TYR A 79 8.35 3.70 -14.41
N GLY A 80 9.09 2.86 -15.16
CA GLY A 80 10.53 2.95 -15.33
C GLY A 80 11.36 2.40 -14.17
N ALA A 81 10.73 1.63 -13.26
CA ALA A 81 11.39 1.04 -12.09
C ALA A 81 11.93 -0.38 -12.31
N GLY A 82 11.72 -0.95 -13.50
CA GLY A 82 12.19 -2.30 -13.86
C GLY A 82 11.43 -3.44 -13.17
N PHE A 83 10.18 -3.20 -12.76
CA PHE A 83 9.29 -4.24 -12.21
C PHE A 83 8.54 -4.98 -13.32
N ALA A 84 7.96 -6.13 -12.97
CA ALA A 84 7.12 -6.86 -13.91
C ALA A 84 5.90 -6.01 -14.30
N VAL A 85 5.60 -5.94 -15.60
CA VAL A 85 4.43 -5.22 -16.13
C VAL A 85 3.30 -6.23 -16.36
N GLU A 86 2.34 -6.28 -15.43
CA GLU A 86 1.25 -7.25 -15.44
C GLU A 86 -0.02 -6.69 -14.79
N ASP A 87 -1.19 -7.04 -15.34
CA ASP A 87 -2.46 -6.78 -14.65
C ASP A 87 -2.62 -7.82 -13.53
N TYR A 88 -2.39 -7.37 -12.30
CA TYR A 88 -2.49 -8.22 -11.12
C TYR A 88 -3.84 -8.93 -11.01
N LEU A 89 -4.95 -8.34 -11.45
CA LEU A 89 -6.28 -8.93 -11.30
C LEU A 89 -6.63 -9.97 -12.36
N PHE A 90 -5.86 -10.02 -13.45
CA PHE A 90 -6.13 -10.89 -14.59
C PHE A 90 -5.32 -12.21 -14.55
N GLY A 91 -5.86 -13.26 -15.16
CA GLY A 91 -5.20 -14.56 -15.28
C GLY A 91 -5.22 -15.43 -14.02
N LEU A 92 -4.43 -16.51 -14.07
CA LEU A 92 -4.30 -17.48 -12.98
C LEU A 92 -3.83 -16.81 -11.69
N LEU A 93 -4.17 -17.41 -10.54
CA LEU A 93 -3.62 -16.94 -9.26
C LEU A 93 -2.09 -17.03 -9.31
N PRO A 94 -1.38 -15.97 -8.90
CA PRO A 94 0.07 -16.01 -8.83
C PRO A 94 0.53 -17.01 -7.77
N VAL A 95 1.76 -17.50 -7.89
CA VAL A 95 2.38 -18.40 -6.91
C VAL A 95 2.24 -17.80 -5.51
N PRO A 96 1.75 -18.53 -4.49
CA PRO A 96 1.49 -17.92 -3.19
C PRO A 96 2.77 -17.37 -2.54
N VAL A 97 2.65 -16.19 -1.93
CA VAL A 97 3.65 -15.55 -1.04
C VAL A 97 3.13 -15.56 0.39
N ASP A 98 3.92 -15.13 1.36
CA ASP A 98 3.46 -15.06 2.76
C ASP A 98 2.55 -13.85 2.96
N TRP A 99 2.96 -12.69 2.42
CA TRP A 99 2.23 -11.43 2.54
C TRP A 99 1.98 -10.77 1.18
N THR A 100 0.81 -10.17 1.02
CA THR A 100 0.59 -9.16 -0.04
C THR A 100 0.34 -7.82 0.62
N ILE A 101 1.19 -6.82 0.34
CA ILE A 101 1.14 -5.48 0.94
C ILE A 101 1.16 -4.45 -0.18
N THR A 102 0.13 -3.60 -0.27
CA THR A 102 0.07 -2.62 -1.36
C THR A 102 -0.84 -1.43 -1.08
N ASN A 103 -0.70 -0.38 -1.90
CA ASN A 103 -1.66 0.70 -2.08
C ASN A 103 -2.45 0.44 -3.38
N PRO A 104 -3.58 -0.27 -3.33
CA PRO A 104 -4.29 -0.64 -4.54
C PRO A 104 -4.99 0.58 -5.19
N PRO A 105 -5.27 0.54 -6.51
CA PRO A 105 -6.15 1.52 -7.14
C PRO A 105 -7.49 1.59 -6.40
N PHE A 106 -7.99 2.80 -6.13
CA PHE A 106 -9.08 3.02 -5.19
C PHE A 106 -10.37 2.33 -5.59
N ARG A 107 -10.66 2.27 -6.89
CA ARG A 107 -11.86 1.58 -7.40
C ARG A 107 -11.74 0.06 -7.33
N LEU A 108 -10.51 -0.46 -7.38
CA LEU A 108 -10.23 -1.89 -7.47
C LEU A 108 -9.78 -2.52 -6.15
N ALA A 109 -9.66 -1.73 -5.09
CA ALA A 109 -9.15 -2.15 -3.79
C ALA A 109 -9.85 -3.41 -3.23
N GLU A 110 -11.18 -3.54 -3.38
CA GLU A 110 -11.93 -4.74 -2.97
C GLU A 110 -11.46 -5.99 -3.73
N GLN A 111 -11.29 -5.91 -5.06
CA GLN A 111 -10.83 -7.04 -5.86
C GLN A 111 -9.39 -7.42 -5.55
N PHE A 112 -8.52 -6.42 -5.32
CA PHE A 112 -7.16 -6.64 -4.84
C PHE A 112 -7.14 -7.42 -3.53
N ILE A 113 -8.02 -7.08 -2.57
CA ILE A 113 -8.13 -7.77 -1.28
C ILE A 113 -8.53 -9.24 -1.49
N HIS A 114 -9.56 -9.53 -2.28
CA HIS A 114 -9.98 -10.90 -2.54
C HIS A 114 -8.88 -11.74 -3.19
N ARG A 115 -8.22 -11.19 -4.21
CA ARG A 115 -7.15 -11.90 -4.92
C ARG A 115 -5.93 -12.11 -4.03
N ALA A 116 -5.51 -11.07 -3.30
CA ALA A 116 -4.43 -11.16 -2.32
C ALA A 116 -4.72 -12.22 -1.24
N ALA A 117 -5.96 -12.29 -0.75
CA ALA A 117 -6.36 -13.29 0.23
C ALA A 117 -6.37 -14.73 -0.32
N ALA A 118 -6.51 -14.90 -1.64
CA ALA A 118 -6.43 -16.20 -2.31
C ALA A 118 -4.98 -16.63 -2.61
N SER A 119 -4.02 -15.70 -2.65
CA SER A 119 -2.63 -15.95 -3.02
C SER A 119 -1.61 -15.58 -1.92
N SER A 120 -2.06 -15.41 -0.66
CA SER A 120 -1.18 -15.12 0.49
C SER A 120 -1.39 -16.14 1.60
N ARG A 121 -0.30 -16.66 2.16
CA ARG A 121 -0.34 -17.68 3.22
C ARG A 121 -0.66 -17.08 4.59
N ARG A 122 0.01 -15.98 4.94
CA ARG A 122 -0.05 -15.38 6.28
C ARG A 122 -1.04 -14.24 6.36
N GLY A 123 -0.92 -13.27 5.47
CA GLY A 123 -1.70 -12.05 5.58
C GLY A 123 -1.73 -11.16 4.35
N VAL A 124 -2.59 -10.16 4.42
CA VAL A 124 -2.76 -9.11 3.43
C VAL A 124 -2.85 -7.78 4.15
N ALA A 125 -2.12 -6.77 3.68
CA ALA A 125 -2.26 -5.40 4.17
C ALA A 125 -2.50 -4.43 3.02
N MET A 126 -3.55 -3.62 3.14
CA MET A 126 -3.91 -2.61 2.14
C MET A 126 -3.94 -1.25 2.78
N ILE A 127 -3.17 -0.29 2.25
CA ILE A 127 -3.36 1.11 2.63
C ILE A 127 -4.47 1.67 1.77
N VAL A 128 -5.52 2.14 2.41
CA VAL A 128 -6.71 2.66 1.72
C VAL A 128 -7.12 3.98 2.35
N ARG A 129 -7.92 4.77 1.64
CA ARG A 129 -8.60 5.90 2.27
C ARG A 129 -9.46 5.39 3.41
N SER A 130 -9.48 6.05 4.56
CA SER A 130 -10.22 5.56 5.74
C SER A 130 -11.72 5.37 5.47
N ALA A 131 -12.31 6.19 4.59
CA ALA A 131 -13.68 6.05 4.10
C ALA A 131 -13.96 4.73 3.34
N PHE A 132 -12.92 3.93 3.04
CA PHE A 132 -13.10 2.56 2.54
C PHE A 132 -13.90 1.70 3.53
N LEU A 133 -13.85 1.98 4.83
CA LEU A 133 -14.64 1.23 5.82
C LEU A 133 -16.15 1.55 5.79
N GLU A 134 -16.55 2.63 5.12
CA GLU A 134 -17.92 3.16 5.12
C GLU A 134 -18.68 2.73 3.84
N SER A 135 -19.03 1.45 3.72
CA SER A 135 -19.83 0.97 2.58
C SER A 135 -20.67 -0.25 2.91
N VAL A 136 -21.98 -0.14 2.64
CA VAL A 136 -22.94 -1.25 2.74
C VAL A 136 -22.54 -2.41 1.82
N GLY A 137 -22.21 -2.13 0.55
CA GLY A 137 -21.82 -3.18 -0.38
C GLY A 137 -20.54 -3.92 0.03
N ARG A 138 -19.56 -3.23 0.61
CA ARG A 138 -18.36 -3.89 1.15
C ARG A 138 -18.63 -4.64 2.44
N TYR A 139 -19.58 -4.18 3.25
CA TYR A 139 -20.03 -4.96 4.40
C TYR A 139 -20.54 -6.34 3.94
N GLU A 140 -21.45 -6.36 2.96
CA GLU A 140 -22.04 -7.60 2.44
C GLU A 140 -21.02 -8.53 1.77
N ARG A 141 -20.13 -7.98 0.94
CA ARG A 141 -19.23 -8.80 0.09
C ARG A 141 -17.86 -9.11 0.70
N LEU A 142 -17.41 -8.30 1.65
CA LEU A 142 -16.06 -8.40 2.22
C LEU A 142 -16.08 -8.49 3.74
N PHE A 143 -16.62 -7.49 4.43
CA PHE A 143 -16.42 -7.38 5.88
C PHE A 143 -17.25 -8.36 6.71
N ALA A 144 -18.44 -8.76 6.26
CA ALA A 144 -19.26 -9.74 6.97
C ALA A 144 -18.68 -11.16 6.92
N ASP A 145 -18.04 -11.54 5.80
CA ASP A 145 -17.36 -12.84 5.65
C ASP A 145 -15.93 -12.82 6.20
N ARG A 146 -15.18 -11.77 5.86
CA ARG A 146 -13.75 -11.67 6.10
C ARG A 146 -13.41 -10.25 6.59
N PRO A 147 -13.76 -9.90 7.83
CA PRO A 147 -13.38 -8.61 8.39
C PRO A 147 -11.85 -8.52 8.53
N PRO A 148 -11.25 -7.31 8.42
CA PRO A 148 -9.84 -7.14 8.74
C PRO A 148 -9.60 -7.45 10.23
N ALA A 149 -8.47 -8.08 10.51
CA ALA A 149 -8.01 -8.33 11.88
C ALA A 149 -7.64 -7.02 12.58
N PHE A 150 -7.11 -6.05 11.83
CA PHE A 150 -6.78 -4.73 12.34
C PHE A 150 -7.15 -3.60 11.37
N VAL A 151 -7.57 -2.49 11.97
CA VAL A 151 -7.58 -1.16 11.34
C VAL A 151 -6.51 -0.34 12.03
N LEU A 152 -5.45 0.02 11.31
CA LEU A 152 -4.38 0.88 11.82
C LEU A 152 -4.59 2.30 11.31
N GLN A 153 -5.15 3.15 12.16
CA GLN A 153 -5.42 4.55 11.83
C GLN A 153 -4.22 5.41 12.18
N PHE A 154 -3.67 6.12 11.19
CA PHE A 154 -2.61 7.09 11.45
C PHE A 154 -3.12 8.30 12.23
N THR A 155 -2.35 8.71 13.24
CA THR A 155 -2.55 9.97 13.98
C THR A 155 -1.93 11.17 13.28
N GLU A 156 -0.89 10.94 12.49
CA GLU A 156 -0.29 11.92 11.57
C GLU A 156 -0.83 11.74 10.15
N ARG A 157 -0.85 12.82 9.35
CA ARG A 157 -1.33 12.74 7.97
C ARG A 157 -0.31 12.03 7.08
N VAL A 158 -0.74 10.92 6.45
CA VAL A 158 -0.03 10.31 5.32
C VAL A 158 -0.38 11.11 4.07
N VAL A 159 0.50 12.03 3.69
CA VAL A 159 0.29 12.91 2.54
C VAL A 159 0.67 12.17 1.26
N MET A 160 -0.30 11.96 0.37
CA MET A 160 -0.10 11.37 -0.96
C MET A 160 -0.55 12.37 -2.03
N HIS A 161 0.37 12.74 -2.92
CA HIS A 161 0.09 13.60 -4.08
C HIS A 161 -0.02 12.76 -5.34
N LYS A 162 -0.89 13.17 -6.27
CA LYS A 162 -1.00 12.48 -7.55
C LYS A 162 0.32 12.62 -8.31
N GLY A 163 0.86 11.50 -8.79
CA GLY A 163 2.02 11.46 -9.67
C GLY A 163 3.38 11.69 -9.03
N ARG A 164 3.45 11.96 -7.72
CA ARG A 164 4.74 12.26 -7.07
C ARG A 164 4.77 11.94 -5.58
N LEU A 165 5.94 11.49 -5.13
CA LEU A 165 6.32 11.50 -3.72
C LEU A 165 6.87 12.88 -3.36
N ALA A 166 6.41 13.47 -2.26
CA ALA A 166 6.89 14.76 -1.78
C ALA A 166 7.08 14.72 -0.25
N PRO A 167 8.11 15.37 0.31
CA PRO A 167 8.28 15.47 1.75
C PRO A 167 7.28 16.45 2.35
N GLU A 168 7.00 17.58 1.69
CA GLU A 168 6.06 18.56 2.19
C GLU A 168 4.72 18.49 1.46
N GLY A 169 3.67 18.88 2.18
CA GLY A 169 2.34 19.00 1.61
C GLY A 169 1.25 18.82 2.65
N SER A 170 0.02 19.07 2.23
CA SER A 170 -1.17 18.78 3.02
C SER A 170 -2.26 18.22 2.12
N THR A 171 -3.06 17.33 2.69
CA THR A 171 -4.25 16.75 2.05
C THR A 171 -5.31 16.52 3.12
N ALA A 172 -6.57 16.73 2.77
CA ALA A 172 -7.69 16.39 3.64
C ALA A 172 -7.94 14.87 3.72
N THR A 173 -7.32 14.10 2.83
CA THR A 173 -7.51 12.65 2.75
C THR A 173 -6.92 11.96 3.99
N SER A 174 -7.70 11.07 4.60
CA SER A 174 -7.23 10.19 5.66
C SER A 174 -6.99 8.81 5.07
N TYR A 175 -5.90 8.16 5.48
CA TYR A 175 -5.57 6.80 5.11
C TYR A 175 -5.42 5.94 6.36
N SER A 176 -5.66 4.65 6.20
CA SER A 176 -5.49 3.64 7.24
C SER A 176 -4.93 2.37 6.59
N TRP A 177 -4.12 1.61 7.32
CA TRP A 177 -3.83 0.24 6.94
C TRP A 177 -4.97 -0.67 7.39
N LEU A 178 -5.46 -1.51 6.48
CA LEU A 178 -6.34 -2.63 6.79
C LEU A 178 -5.53 -3.91 6.70
N VAL A 179 -5.49 -4.68 7.78
CA VAL A 179 -4.67 -5.89 7.88
C VAL A 179 -5.57 -7.10 8.08
N TRP A 180 -5.53 -8.03 7.14
CA TRP A 180 -6.06 -9.38 7.27
C TRP A 180 -4.92 -10.33 7.60
N TRP A 181 -5.09 -11.14 8.62
CA TRP A 181 -4.06 -12.07 9.09
C TRP A 181 -4.70 -13.34 9.65
N GLY A 182 -3.91 -14.42 9.67
CA GLY A 182 -4.28 -15.68 10.27
C GLY A 182 -5.35 -16.38 9.47
N PHE A 183 -5.17 -16.43 8.14
CA PHE A 183 -6.10 -17.10 7.22
C PHE A 183 -6.28 -18.59 7.52
N GLU A 184 -5.31 -19.22 8.20
CA GLU A 184 -5.24 -20.64 8.55
C GLU A 184 -6.05 -21.03 9.80
N ALA A 185 -6.59 -20.08 10.56
CA ALA A 185 -7.32 -20.36 11.79
C ALA A 185 -8.86 -20.36 11.59
N ALA A 186 -9.55 -21.13 12.46
CA ALA A 186 -10.98 -21.48 12.45
C ALA A 186 -11.97 -20.27 12.32
N PRO A 187 -13.28 -20.51 12.05
CA PRO A 187 -14.14 -19.64 11.24
C PRO A 187 -14.22 -18.18 11.68
N ARG A 188 -14.23 -17.27 10.70
CA ARG A 188 -13.92 -15.84 10.84
C ARG A 188 -15.04 -14.94 11.37
N ALA A 189 -16.25 -15.47 11.52
CA ALA A 189 -17.43 -14.69 11.92
C ALA A 189 -17.36 -14.16 13.36
N ASP A 190 -16.49 -14.71 14.22
CA ASP A 190 -16.32 -14.31 15.61
C ASP A 190 -15.08 -13.42 15.87
N ARG A 191 -14.26 -13.16 14.84
CA ARG A 191 -13.03 -12.36 14.99
C ARG A 191 -13.34 -10.87 14.98
N ALA A 192 -13.29 -10.26 16.16
CA ALA A 192 -13.41 -8.82 16.31
C ALA A 192 -12.30 -8.08 15.54
N THR A 193 -12.68 -7.12 14.71
CA THR A 193 -11.76 -6.14 14.13
C THR A 193 -11.17 -5.27 15.23
N ARG A 194 -9.84 -5.24 15.35
CA ARG A 194 -9.14 -4.43 16.34
C ARG A 194 -8.73 -3.09 15.75
N PHE A 195 -9.35 -2.02 16.23
CA PHE A 195 -8.89 -0.67 15.92
C PHE A 195 -7.63 -0.34 16.72
N ARG A 196 -6.61 0.22 16.05
CA ARG A 196 -5.35 0.67 16.66
C ARG A 196 -4.94 2.00 16.07
N TRP A 197 -4.36 2.84 16.91
CA TRP A 197 -3.72 4.08 16.48
C TRP A 197 -2.27 3.80 16.12
N VAL A 198 -1.83 4.28 14.96
CA VAL A 198 -0.40 4.41 14.67
C VAL A 198 0.05 5.74 15.29
N PRO A 199 0.90 5.71 16.33
CA PRO A 199 1.37 6.92 17.00
C PRO A 199 2.25 7.75 16.05
N PRO A 200 2.55 9.01 16.40
CA PRO A 200 3.48 9.82 15.63
C PRO A 200 4.81 9.09 15.43
N CYS A 201 5.15 8.84 14.18
CA CYS A 201 6.31 8.02 13.79
C CYS A 201 7.04 8.58 12.58
N ARG A 202 6.44 9.55 11.86
CA ARG A 202 7.01 10.09 10.63
C ARG A 202 8.43 10.61 10.84
N LYS A 203 8.65 11.46 11.84
CA LYS A 203 9.98 12.02 12.16
C LYS A 203 11.06 10.95 12.39
N ARG A 204 10.67 9.77 12.88
CA ARG A 204 11.58 8.65 13.18
C ARG A 204 11.80 7.75 11.98
N LEU A 205 10.78 7.57 11.14
CA LEU A 205 10.75 6.56 10.07
C LEU A 205 11.03 7.12 8.68
N GLU A 206 10.83 8.42 8.47
CA GLU A 206 11.14 9.10 7.22
C GLU A 206 12.65 9.32 7.08
N ARG A 207 13.17 9.09 5.87
CA ARG A 207 14.60 9.24 5.57
C ARG A 207 14.77 10.19 4.41
N ALA A 208 15.79 11.05 4.46
CA ALA A 208 16.09 11.97 3.34
C ALA A 208 16.30 11.21 2.01
N ALA A 209 16.88 10.02 2.07
CA ALA A 209 17.10 9.17 0.91
C ALA A 209 15.80 8.68 0.25
N ASP A 210 14.65 8.73 0.93
CA ASP A 210 13.35 8.31 0.38
C ASP A 210 12.91 9.15 -0.83
N TYR A 211 13.42 10.38 -0.93
CA TYR A 211 13.05 11.36 -1.96
C TYR A 211 14.06 11.48 -3.11
N VAL A 212 15.18 10.77 -3.02
CA VAL A 212 16.16 10.74 -4.10
C VAL A 212 15.62 9.82 -5.20
N ALA A 213 15.49 10.34 -6.42
CA ALA A 213 15.14 9.52 -7.57
C ALA A 213 16.18 8.40 -7.71
N THR A 214 15.76 7.15 -7.60
CA THR A 214 16.62 6.01 -7.92
C THR A 214 16.90 6.05 -9.41
N ALA A 215 18.09 6.50 -9.80
CA ALA A 215 18.59 6.31 -11.15
C ALA A 215 18.69 4.80 -11.40
N SER A 216 18.04 4.30 -12.46
CA SER A 216 18.23 2.93 -12.90
C SER A 216 19.70 2.71 -13.25
N PRO A 217 20.32 1.57 -12.88
CA PRO A 217 21.74 1.33 -13.12
C PRO A 217 22.17 1.40 -14.61
N GLU A 218 21.23 1.41 -15.57
CA GLU A 218 21.51 1.60 -16.98
C GLU A 218 21.96 3.03 -17.36
N SER A 219 21.60 4.06 -16.58
CA SER A 219 22.01 5.44 -16.91
C SER A 219 23.47 5.74 -16.58
N ALA A 220 24.13 4.91 -15.77
CA ALA A 220 25.54 5.07 -15.41
C ALA A 220 26.49 4.47 -16.47
N ALA A 221 26.02 3.48 -17.25
CA ALA A 221 26.84 2.82 -18.28
C ALA A 221 27.01 3.65 -19.56
N SER A 222 26.11 4.61 -19.83
CA SER A 222 26.21 5.48 -21.01
C SER A 222 27.20 6.64 -20.86
N ALA A 223 27.72 6.91 -19.66
CA ALA A 223 28.63 8.02 -19.40
C ALA A 223 30.11 7.65 -19.47
N ALA A 224 30.44 6.37 -19.75
CA ALA A 224 31.80 5.85 -19.78
C ALA A 224 32.14 5.23 -21.16
N GLN A 225 32.15 6.05 -22.21
CA GLN A 225 32.93 5.76 -23.41
C GLN A 225 33.86 6.96 -23.68
N PRO A 226 35.20 6.76 -23.65
CA PRO A 226 36.11 7.80 -24.09
C PRO A 226 36.05 7.88 -25.62
N ALA A 227 35.91 9.10 -26.14
CA ALA A 227 36.03 9.37 -27.56
C ALA A 227 37.42 8.90 -28.04
N SER A 228 37.40 8.09 -29.11
CA SER A 228 38.59 7.73 -29.90
C SER A 228 38.97 8.88 -30.83
#